data_AF-A0A2U3Q6Q7-F1
#
_entry.id   AF-A0A2U3Q6Q7-F1
#
_cell.length_a   1.000
_cell.length_b   1.000
_cell.length_c   1.000
_cell.angle_alpha   90.00
_cell.angle_beta   90.00
_cell.angle_gamma   90.00
#
_symmetry.space_group_name_H-M   'P 1'
#
loop_
_entity.id
_entity.type
_entity.pdbx_description
1 polymer ?
#
loop_
_entity_poly.entity_id
_entity_poly.type
_entity_poly.pdbx_seq_one_letter_code
_entity_poly.pdbx_strand_id
1 'polypeptide(L)' 'MAEALSRSADYRVLRRPVPRSASQRTVGQDCRTGILLDTETTSLDHAKDEIIGLGMVKFD' A
#
# COMPACT_ATOMS: atom_id res chain seq x y z
N MET A 1 -0.12 3.13 27.94
CA MET A 1 0.14 3.66 26.57
C MET A 1 -1.07 3.44 25.66
N ALA A 2 -1.51 2.20 25.43
CA ALA A 2 -2.72 1.90 24.63
C ALA A 2 -3.99 2.61 25.14
N GLU A 3 -4.21 2.64 26.46
CA GLU A 3 -5.35 3.30 27.11
C GLU A 3 -5.31 4.84 27.03
N ALA A 4 -4.11 5.40 26.83
CA ALA A 4 -3.96 6.84 26.59
C ALA A 4 -4.26 7.19 25.14
N LEU A 5 -3.82 6.34 24.20
CA LEU A 5 -4.06 6.50 22.77
C LEU A 5 -5.53 6.24 22.41
N SER A 6 -6.20 5.31 23.08
CA SER A 6 -7.62 4.99 22.84
C SER A 6 -8.58 6.13 23.12
N ARG A 7 -8.13 7.21 23.76
CA ARG A 7 -8.92 8.44 23.96
C ARG A 7 -8.90 9.37 22.75
N SER A 8 -7.97 9.18 21.81
CA SER A 8 -7.94 9.92 20.55
C SER A 8 -8.93 9.31 19.55
N ALA A 9 -9.70 10.15 18.85
CA ALA A 9 -10.61 9.72 17.78
C ALA A 9 -9.86 9.11 16.58
N ASP A 10 -8.57 9.43 16.42
CA ASP A 10 -7.74 8.97 15.31
C ASP A 10 -6.99 7.68 15.62
N TYR A 11 -7.07 7.18 16.86
CA TYR A 11 -6.39 5.94 17.22
C TYR A 11 -7.01 4.75 16.50
N ARG A 12 -6.21 4.11 15.64
CA ARG A 12 -6.59 2.91 14.91
C ARG A 12 -5.58 1.80 15.20
N VAL A 13 -6.10 0.61 15.52
CA VAL A 13 -5.28 -0.60 15.60
C VAL A 13 -5.09 -1.13 14.19
N LEU A 14 -3.85 -1.09 13.71
CA LEU A 14 -3.45 -1.79 12.49
C LEU A 14 -3.69 -3.28 12.69
N ARG A 15 -4.61 -3.85 11.91
CA ARG A 15 -4.85 -5.29 11.88
C ARG A 15 -3.98 -5.93 10.81
N ARG A 16 -3.67 -7.21 11.01
CA ARG A 16 -2.95 -8.01 10.01
C ARG A 16 -3.67 -7.89 8.65
N PRO A 17 -2.99 -7.43 7.59
CA PRO A 17 -3.55 -7.43 6.25
C PRO A 17 -3.94 -8.85 5.84
N VAL A 18 -5.18 -9.02 5.39
CA VAL A 18 -5.61 -10.27 4.74
C VAL A 18 -5.19 -10.17 3.27
N PRO A 19 -4.51 -11.20 2.71
CA PRO A 19 -4.17 -11.21 1.29
C PRO A 19 -5.40 -10.93 0.43
N ARG A 20 -5.33 -9.92 -0.44
CA ARG A 20 -6.38 -9.65 -1.42
C ARG A 20 -6.26 -10.63 -2.59
N SER A 21 -7.40 -11.03 -3.15
CA SER A 21 -7.43 -11.80 -4.39
C SER A 21 -6.71 -11.03 -5.50
N ALA A 22 -5.98 -11.75 -6.36
CA ALA A 22 -5.34 -11.16 -7.53
C ALA A 22 -6.39 -10.50 -8.45
N SER A 23 -5.97 -9.53 -9.26
CA SER A 23 -6.83 -9.00 -10.33
C SER A 23 -7.29 -10.13 -11.23
N GLN A 24 -8.58 -10.13 -11.58
CA GLN A 24 -9.10 -11.08 -12.56
C GLN A 24 -8.62 -10.65 -13.93
N ARG A 25 -8.15 -11.62 -14.72
CA ARG A 25 -7.70 -11.33 -16.06
C ARG A 25 -8.88 -10.92 -16.94
N THR A 26 -8.80 -9.79 -17.64
CA THR A 26 -9.79 -9.41 -18.65
C THR A 26 -9.65 -10.35 -19.86
N VAL A 27 -10.72 -11.06 -20.22
CA VAL A 27 -10.74 -12.04 -21.33
C VAL A 27 -11.45 -11.47 -22.55
N GLY A 28 -10.84 -11.59 -23.73
CA GLY A 28 -11.48 -11.25 -25.01
C GLY A 28 -11.35 -9.79 -25.45
N GLN A 29 -10.59 -8.97 -24.74
CA GLN A 29 -10.23 -7.61 -25.14
C GLN A 29 -8.70 -7.46 -25.14
N ASP A 30 -8.17 -6.64 -26.06
CA ASP A 30 -6.77 -6.22 -26.03
C ASP A 30 -6.54 -5.32 -24.81
N CYS A 31 -6.24 -5.96 -23.68
CA CYS A 31 -6.02 -5.27 -22.42
C CYS A 31 -4.52 -5.05 -22.17
N ARG A 32 -4.16 -3.84 -21.73
CA ARG A 32 -2.79 -3.51 -21.34
C ARG A 32 -2.60 -3.81 -19.85
N THR A 33 -1.49 -4.44 -19.49
CA THR A 33 -1.16 -4.67 -18.08
C THR A 33 -0.64 -3.39 -17.44
N GLY A 34 -1.24 -3.00 -16.32
CA GLY A 34 -0.79 -1.94 -15.43
C GLY A 34 -0.18 -2.47 -14.14
N ILE A 35 0.69 -1.65 -13.52
CA ILE A 35 1.21 -1.88 -12.18
C ILE A 35 0.99 -0.61 -11.37
N LEU A 36 0.29 -0.72 -10.24
CA LEU A 36 0.26 0.33 -9.22
C LEU A 36 1.44 0.11 -8.28
N LEU A 37 2.28 1.12 -8.16
CA LEU A 37 3.45 1.14 -7.29
C LEU A 37 3.23 2.22 -6.22
N ASP A 38 3.42 1.83 -4.96
CA ASP A 38 3.40 2.72 -3.82
C ASP A 38 4.74 2.61 -3.08
N THR A 39 5.36 3.75 -2.76
CA THR A 39 6.68 3.79 -2.13
C THR A 39 6.58 4.54 -0.82
N GLU A 40 7.05 3.92 0.26
CA GLU A 40 7.22 4.59 1.54
C GLU A 40 8.68 5.00 1.68
N THR A 41 8.92 6.28 1.95
CA THR A 41 10.26 6.86 2.08
C THR A 41 10.49 7.44 3.45
N THR A 42 11.75 7.63 3.85
CA THR A 42 12.09 8.30 5.11
C THR A 42 11.65 9.77 5.13
N SER A 43 11.79 10.46 3.99
CA SER A 43 11.24 11.80 3.72
C SER A 43 11.16 12.04 2.21
N LEU A 44 11.13 13.30 1.75
CA LEU A 44 10.85 13.68 0.35
C LEU A 44 12.09 14.10 -0.48
N ASP A 45 13.29 14.17 0.11
CA ASP A 45 14.52 14.55 -0.61
C ASP A 45 15.18 13.31 -1.24
N HIS A 46 14.95 13.08 -2.53
CA HIS A 46 15.48 11.93 -3.27
C HIS A 46 17.02 11.79 -3.26
N ALA A 47 17.78 12.84 -2.94
CA ALA A 47 19.24 12.77 -2.87
C ALA A 47 19.74 12.27 -1.50
N LYS A 48 18.90 12.29 -0.47
CA LYS A 48 19.26 11.98 0.91
C LYS A 48 18.41 10.88 1.54
N ASP A 49 17.16 10.75 1.11
CA ASP A 49 16.17 9.86 1.69
C ASP A 49 16.13 8.50 1.00
N GLU A 50 15.76 7.49 1.77
CA GLU A 50 15.73 6.09 1.34
C GLU A 50 14.29 5.59 1.17
N ILE A 51 14.12 4.63 0.27
CA ILE A 51 12.88 3.85 0.17
C ILE A 51 12.91 2.79 1.27
N ILE A 52 11.94 2.84 2.18
CA ILE A 52 11.80 1.91 3.32
C ILE A 52 10.67 0.91 3.12
N GLY A 53 9.82 1.11 2.12
CA GLY A 53 8.72 0.21 1.79
C GLY A 53 8.34 0.27 0.31
N LEU A 54 7.97 -0.87 -0.26
CA LEU A 54 7.47 -1.00 -1.63
C LEU A 54 6.21 -1.86 -1.67
N GLY A 55 5.10 -1.24 -2.07
CA GLY A 55 3.82 -1.91 -2.34
C GLY A 55 3.57 -2.00 -3.85
N MET A 56 3.15 -3.17 -4.34
CA MET A 56 2.89 -3.39 -5.77
C MET A 56 1.61 -4.18 -6.00
N VAL A 57 0.80 -3.72 -6.96
CA VAL A 57 -0.41 -4.45 -7.41
C VAL A 57 -0.45 -4.43 -8.94
N LYS A 58 -0.49 -5.62 -9.55
CA LYS A 58 -0.73 -5.79 -10.98
C LYS A 58 -2.24 -5.74 -11.25
N PHE A 59 -2.63 -5.10 -12.34
CA PHE A 59 -3.99 -5.12 -12.87
C PHE A 59 -3.98 -5.07 -14.40
N ASP A 60 -5.13 -5.37 -14.99
CA ASP A 60 -5.37 -5.38 -16.43
C ASP A 60 -6.76 -4.86 -16.74
#